data_AF-A0A2H9TLW4-F1
#
_entry.id   AF-A0A2H9TLW4-F1
#
_cell.length_a   1.000
_cell.length_b   1.000
_cell.length_c   1.000
_cell.angle_alpha   90.00
_cell.angle_beta   90.00
_cell.angle_gamma   90.00
#
_symmetry.space_group_name_H-M   'P 1'
#
loop_
_entity.id
_entity.type
_entity.pdbx_description
1 polymer ?
#
loop_
_entity_poly.entity_id
_entity_poly.type
_entity_poly.pdbx_seq_one_letter_code
_entity_poly.pdbx_strand_id
1 'polypeptide(L)'
;MDLRALSWNGVGVPGVPGVPDNPAIPGSADIPDIPDSLEPIVTMQLQVLYASQSGTAQEYAERFATEAYRRKIQYSVLSVDEYGGNIEKEEMVVFFVSTTGDGEAPTTMHSFWHDLLRKSHPNLDNMHCAVFGLGDSSYEKFNYVGKRLYRRLEQLGAQFITERADADEQHPLGIDGAYVPWSATLWEYFYNTLAWPLDPILEYTPKVRLSPATKEGQLFPLKYNSVLTENRRITTESHFQNVRHLVFKCDDYSPMVPGDVAVLKPVNSDKLVDELLEILKWEDKVYHVTALRSEVRIPTTNPISIRSLFKYHLDIVAPPKRIFFQILSQMTVDELHGEKLAELSSAEGIDLYLDYVYRPKRTPAEVLRDFAATVSIEYIFDLFPVLRPREYSISSSSRMHPDEVHITAAMVEYRTNLTTPRLGVCSRWLAPLPIGSSVSIDVRKGNWTLPPCETPLILIAGGTGIAPMRAIIQHCPTNPKFLFFGCRYLEHDFHYRDEWPRYPALTIAALGSRDLPGARKHLDELLRRNGEMLKKLLQEGAYVYVAGNSKLPALIKKTIVEITNDPNLPAKLTRDNRLQIEAWS
;
A
#
# COMPACT_ATOMS: atom_id res chain seq x y z
N MET A 1 -5.49 2.48 -40.24
CA MET A 1 -5.02 3.84 -40.60
C MET A 1 -4.56 4.51 -39.31
N ASP A 2 -3.39 5.13 -39.38
CA ASP A 2 -2.48 5.47 -38.29
C ASP A 2 -3.04 6.54 -37.32
N LEU A 3 -3.04 6.26 -36.01
CA LEU A 3 -3.47 7.17 -34.93
C LEU A 3 -2.24 7.74 -34.20
N ARG A 4 -1.50 8.62 -34.87
CA ARG A 4 -0.46 9.46 -34.26
C ARG A 4 -0.53 10.86 -34.86
N ALA A 5 -1.21 11.78 -34.17
CA ALA A 5 -0.87 13.22 -34.10
C ALA A 5 -2.03 14.02 -33.51
N LEU A 6 -2.07 14.18 -32.18
CA LEU A 6 -2.63 15.38 -31.55
C LEU A 6 -1.68 15.82 -30.44
N SER A 7 -0.58 16.44 -30.86
CA SER A 7 0.22 17.31 -30.00
C SER A 7 -0.55 18.61 -29.81
N TRP A 8 -1.03 18.85 -28.59
CA TRP A 8 -1.66 20.11 -28.22
C TRP A 8 -0.54 21.15 -28.00
N ASN A 9 -0.29 21.99 -29.00
CA ASN A 9 0.63 23.11 -28.90
C ASN A 9 -0.11 24.31 -28.29
N GLY A 10 0.44 24.85 -27.20
CA GLY A 10 -0.06 26.05 -26.55
C GLY A 10 -0.08 27.23 -27.52
N VAL A 11 -1.22 27.91 -27.58
CA VAL A 11 -1.38 29.20 -28.24
C VAL A 11 -1.35 30.27 -27.15
N GLY A 12 -0.41 31.21 -27.31
CA GLY A 12 -0.15 32.29 -26.38
C GLY A 12 -1.33 33.26 -26.22
N VAL A 13 -1.35 33.88 -25.05
CA VAL A 13 -2.30 34.92 -24.64
C VAL A 13 -1.93 36.25 -25.31
N PRO A 14 -2.85 36.94 -26.01
CA PRO A 14 -2.77 38.37 -26.23
C PRO A 14 -3.82 39.11 -25.39
N GLY A 15 -3.34 40.08 -24.59
CA GLY A 15 -4.01 41.30 -24.12
C GLY A 15 -5.48 41.24 -23.69
N VAL A 16 -5.71 41.40 -22.38
CA VAL A 16 -7.04 41.69 -21.78
C VAL A 16 -7.37 43.18 -21.90
N PRO A 17 -8.56 43.54 -22.40
CA PRO A 17 -9.25 44.72 -21.90
C PRO A 17 -10.65 44.38 -21.37
N GLY A 18 -10.92 44.84 -20.13
CA GLY A 18 -12.26 45.06 -19.59
C GLY A 18 -13.00 43.84 -19.05
N VAL A 19 -13.02 43.68 -17.73
CA VAL A 19 -13.95 42.80 -17.00
C VAL A 19 -15.30 43.51 -16.88
N PRO A 20 -16.43 42.93 -17.37
CA PRO A 20 -17.74 43.21 -16.80
C PRO A 20 -17.98 42.26 -15.62
N ASP A 21 -18.59 42.78 -14.57
CA ASP A 21 -18.87 42.10 -13.30
C ASP A 21 -19.49 40.71 -13.48
N ASN A 22 -18.91 39.73 -12.79
CA ASN A 22 -19.40 38.36 -12.71
C ASN A 22 -20.62 38.32 -11.76
N PRO A 23 -21.75 37.69 -12.14
CA PRO A 23 -22.90 37.57 -11.24
C PRO A 23 -22.53 36.73 -10.00
N ALA A 24 -23.20 37.03 -8.90
CA ALA A 24 -22.95 36.47 -7.58
C ALA A 24 -22.88 34.93 -7.57
N ILE A 25 -21.91 34.42 -6.81
CA ILE A 25 -21.81 33.02 -6.40
C ILE A 25 -23.14 32.62 -5.75
N PRO A 26 -23.81 31.53 -6.18
CA PRO A 26 -24.92 30.98 -5.41
C PRO A 26 -24.38 30.60 -4.03
N GLY A 27 -24.87 31.29 -3.00
CA GLY A 27 -24.58 30.95 -1.61
C GLY A 27 -24.90 29.48 -1.36
N SER A 28 -24.17 28.91 -0.40
CA SER A 28 -24.38 27.58 0.17
C SER A 28 -25.79 27.05 -0.11
N ALA A 29 -25.92 26.21 -1.13
CA ALA A 29 -27.12 25.40 -1.24
C ALA A 29 -27.14 24.59 0.06
N ASP A 30 -28.11 24.89 0.92
CA ASP A 30 -28.38 24.10 2.11
C ASP A 30 -28.45 22.66 1.64
N ILE A 31 -27.46 21.86 2.04
CA ILE A 31 -27.51 20.41 1.88
C ILE A 31 -28.82 20.01 2.57
N PRO A 32 -29.80 19.42 1.86
CA PRO A 32 -31.05 19.03 2.48
C PRO A 32 -30.73 18.16 3.70
N ASP A 33 -31.50 18.31 4.79
CA ASP A 33 -31.31 17.53 6.02
C ASP A 33 -31.15 16.05 5.66
N ILE A 34 -29.89 15.59 5.65
CA ILE A 34 -29.56 14.19 5.38
C ILE A 34 -30.07 13.44 6.59
N PRO A 35 -31.06 12.54 6.46
CA PRO A 35 -31.51 11.74 7.58
C PRO A 35 -30.31 10.97 8.14
N ASP A 36 -30.07 11.07 9.46
CA ASP A 36 -28.96 10.38 10.16
C ASP A 36 -28.98 8.85 9.99
N SER A 37 -30.06 8.31 9.44
CA SER A 37 -30.16 6.95 8.91
C SER A 37 -31.38 6.88 7.99
N LEU A 38 -31.20 6.42 6.76
CA LEU A 38 -32.34 5.94 5.95
C LEU A 38 -32.90 4.70 6.65
N GLU A 39 -34.20 4.69 6.97
CA GLU A 39 -34.82 3.53 7.62
C GLU A 39 -34.56 2.26 6.78
N PRO A 40 -33.95 1.22 7.35
CA PRO A 40 -33.57 0.03 6.62
C PRO A 40 -34.79 -0.77 6.19
N ILE A 41 -34.78 -1.23 4.94
CA ILE A 41 -35.92 -1.96 4.33
C ILE A 41 -35.93 -3.44 4.77
N VAL A 42 -34.80 -3.98 5.25
CA VAL A 42 -34.61 -5.42 5.47
C VAL A 42 -34.00 -5.72 6.85
N THR A 43 -34.48 -6.77 7.50
CA THR A 43 -34.14 -7.17 8.88
C THR A 43 -32.86 -7.99 9.02
N MET A 44 -32.33 -8.53 7.91
CA MET A 44 -31.10 -9.31 7.89
C MET A 44 -29.90 -8.38 7.68
N GLN A 45 -28.95 -8.37 8.62
CA GLN A 45 -27.76 -7.53 8.55
C GLN A 45 -26.65 -8.21 7.73
N LEU A 46 -26.05 -7.47 6.79
CA LEU A 46 -24.87 -7.88 6.04
C LEU A 46 -23.59 -7.61 6.86
N GLN A 47 -22.90 -8.65 7.31
CA GLN A 47 -21.63 -8.50 8.01
C GLN A 47 -20.46 -8.54 7.01
N VAL A 48 -19.77 -7.41 6.84
CA VAL A 48 -18.56 -7.30 6.02
C VAL A 48 -17.35 -7.35 6.94
N LEU A 49 -16.47 -8.31 6.73
CA LEU A 49 -15.27 -8.50 7.54
C LEU A 49 -14.02 -8.40 6.69
N TYR A 50 -12.98 -7.74 7.19
CA TYR A 50 -11.72 -7.66 6.47
C TYR A 50 -10.50 -8.02 7.32
N ALA A 51 -9.46 -8.50 6.65
CA ALA A 51 -8.13 -8.67 7.21
C ALA A 51 -7.11 -8.01 6.29
N SER A 52 -6.46 -6.96 6.77
CA SER A 52 -5.54 -6.15 5.97
C SER A 52 -4.25 -5.83 6.70
N GLN A 53 -3.13 -5.81 5.96
CA GLN A 53 -1.83 -5.36 6.46
C GLN A 53 -1.52 -3.92 6.04
N SER A 54 -1.76 -3.57 4.77
CA SER A 54 -1.49 -2.24 4.20
C SER A 54 -2.75 -1.42 3.91
N GLY A 55 -3.94 -1.97 4.17
CA GLY A 55 -5.23 -1.29 4.01
C GLY A 55 -5.97 -1.58 2.71
N THR A 56 -5.42 -2.33 1.76
CA THR A 56 -6.12 -2.64 0.48
C THR A 56 -7.39 -3.45 0.71
N ALA A 57 -7.34 -4.50 1.54
CA ALA A 57 -8.52 -5.31 1.85
C ALA A 57 -9.60 -4.51 2.60
N GLN A 58 -9.17 -3.62 3.51
CA GLN A 58 -10.05 -2.68 4.20
C GLN A 58 -10.78 -1.79 3.19
N GLU A 59 -10.06 -1.21 2.23
CA GLU A 59 -10.64 -0.31 1.24
C GLU A 59 -11.70 -0.99 0.36
N TYR A 60 -11.46 -2.24 -0.07
CA TYR A 60 -12.46 -2.98 -0.85
C TYR A 60 -13.67 -3.40 0.01
N ALA A 61 -13.48 -3.70 1.29
CA ALA A 61 -14.58 -3.92 2.22
C ALA A 61 -15.44 -2.66 2.42
N GLU A 62 -14.82 -1.49 2.64
CA GLU A 62 -15.49 -0.20 2.77
C GLU A 62 -16.20 0.21 1.46
N ARG A 63 -15.63 -0.12 0.31
CA ARG A 63 -16.27 0.07 -1.00
C ARG A 63 -17.53 -0.79 -1.14
N PHE A 64 -17.44 -2.07 -0.80
CA PHE A 64 -18.61 -2.97 -0.84
C PHE A 64 -19.70 -2.54 0.14
N ALA A 65 -19.31 -2.02 1.31
CA ALA A 65 -20.23 -1.43 2.27
C ALA A 65 -20.90 -0.15 1.77
N THR A 66 -20.15 0.69 1.04
CA THR A 66 -20.72 1.85 0.36
C THR A 66 -21.76 1.41 -0.69
N GLU A 67 -21.52 0.30 -1.39
CA GLU A 67 -22.49 -0.31 -2.32
C GLU A 67 -23.75 -0.82 -1.60
N ALA A 68 -23.61 -1.39 -0.39
CA ALA A 68 -24.72 -1.81 0.47
C ALA A 68 -25.53 -0.62 1.00
N TYR A 69 -24.84 0.41 1.50
CA TYR A 69 -25.41 1.67 1.95
C TYR A 69 -26.29 2.31 0.86
N ARG A 70 -25.75 2.40 -0.36
CA ARG A 70 -26.48 2.96 -1.51
C ARG A 70 -27.69 2.11 -1.90
N ARG A 71 -27.81 0.88 -1.43
CA ARG A 71 -28.99 0.00 -1.63
C ARG A 71 -29.93 -0.03 -0.42
N LYS A 72 -29.69 0.82 0.59
CA LYS A 72 -30.46 0.88 1.85
C LYS A 72 -30.48 -0.45 2.62
N ILE A 73 -29.39 -1.21 2.51
CA ILE A 73 -29.21 -2.49 3.21
C ILE A 73 -28.58 -2.19 4.58
N GLN A 74 -29.01 -2.90 5.64
CA GLN A 74 -28.28 -2.86 6.90
C GLN A 74 -26.96 -3.60 6.77
N TYR A 75 -25.86 -2.97 7.15
CA TYR A 75 -24.55 -3.60 7.11
C TYR A 75 -23.72 -3.24 8.33
N SER A 76 -22.62 -3.97 8.51
CA SER A 76 -21.54 -3.69 9.45
C SER A 76 -20.22 -3.96 8.74
N VAL A 77 -19.20 -3.15 9.00
CA VAL A 77 -17.85 -3.31 8.42
C VAL A 77 -16.84 -3.27 9.54
N LEU A 78 -16.12 -4.36 9.75
CA LEU A 78 -15.13 -4.46 10.82
C LEU A 78 -13.89 -5.22 10.35
N SER A 79 -12.75 -4.84 10.92
CA SER A 79 -11.57 -5.70 10.87
C SER A 79 -11.84 -6.95 11.71
N VAL A 80 -11.33 -8.11 11.30
CA VAL A 80 -11.61 -9.38 12.01
C VAL A 80 -11.03 -9.45 13.43
N ASP A 81 -10.01 -8.63 13.76
CA ASP A 81 -9.50 -8.46 15.13
C ASP A 81 -10.34 -7.50 16.00
N GLU A 82 -11.09 -6.59 15.38
CA GLU A 82 -12.08 -5.73 16.04
C GLU A 82 -13.45 -6.40 16.17
N TYR A 83 -13.69 -7.49 15.44
CA TYR A 83 -14.94 -8.23 15.48
C TYR A 83 -15.06 -9.01 16.80
N GLY A 84 -15.78 -8.43 17.76
CA GLY A 84 -16.09 -9.04 19.06
C GLY A 84 -17.33 -9.92 19.08
N GLY A 85 -17.96 -10.16 17.93
CA GLY A 85 -19.15 -11.01 17.79
C GLY A 85 -18.82 -12.50 17.77
N ASN A 86 -19.87 -13.31 17.82
CA ASN A 86 -19.75 -14.77 17.66
C ASN A 86 -20.04 -15.10 16.20
N ILE A 87 -19.01 -15.43 15.43
CA ILE A 87 -19.10 -15.59 13.97
C ILE A 87 -20.10 -16.69 13.58
N GLU A 88 -20.29 -17.70 14.41
CA GLU A 88 -21.26 -18.79 14.21
C GLU A 88 -22.72 -18.36 14.30
N LYS A 89 -22.99 -17.15 14.78
CA LYS A 89 -24.33 -16.56 14.85
C LYS A 89 -24.66 -15.68 13.64
N GLU A 90 -23.67 -15.39 12.80
CA GLU A 90 -23.86 -14.56 11.62
C GLU A 90 -24.47 -15.38 10.48
N GLU A 91 -25.50 -14.83 9.84
CA GLU A 91 -26.18 -15.51 8.72
C GLU A 91 -25.65 -15.06 7.35
N MET A 92 -25.13 -13.83 7.23
CA MET A 92 -24.66 -13.26 5.96
C MET A 92 -23.31 -12.57 6.12
N VAL A 93 -22.23 -13.19 5.63
CA VAL A 93 -20.87 -12.69 5.84
C VAL A 93 -20.06 -12.57 4.54
N VAL A 94 -19.49 -11.41 4.29
CA VAL A 94 -18.57 -11.18 3.17
C VAL A 94 -17.18 -10.86 3.67
N PHE A 95 -16.21 -11.70 3.33
CA PHE A 95 -14.81 -11.58 3.78
C PHE A 95 -13.92 -10.95 2.72
N PHE A 96 -13.11 -9.96 3.10
CA PHE A 96 -12.04 -9.38 2.28
C PHE A 96 -10.69 -9.63 2.96
N VAL A 97 -9.85 -10.51 2.41
CA VAL A 97 -8.61 -10.94 3.08
C VAL A 97 -7.38 -10.83 2.19
N SER A 98 -6.39 -10.07 2.66
CA SER A 98 -5.08 -9.99 1.98
C SER A 98 -4.16 -11.14 2.37
N THR A 99 -3.21 -11.47 1.48
CA THR A 99 -2.08 -12.36 1.78
C THR A 99 -0.80 -11.52 1.95
N THR A 100 -0.01 -11.77 3.00
CA THR A 100 1.22 -11.02 3.30
C THR A 100 2.47 -11.88 3.18
N GLY A 101 3.62 -11.26 2.87
CA GLY A 101 4.91 -11.95 2.85
C GLY A 101 4.91 -13.20 1.98
N ASP A 102 5.52 -14.29 2.46
CA ASP A 102 5.49 -15.59 1.80
C ASP A 102 4.25 -16.41 2.20
N GLY A 103 3.06 -15.87 1.94
CA GLY A 103 1.78 -16.56 2.14
C GLY A 103 1.27 -16.60 3.58
N GLU A 104 1.59 -15.59 4.38
CA GLU A 104 1.11 -15.44 5.75
C GLU A 104 -0.19 -14.63 5.82
N ALA A 105 -0.95 -14.82 6.90
CA ALA A 105 -2.11 -14.00 7.20
C ALA A 105 -1.67 -12.62 7.73
N PRO A 106 -2.40 -11.54 7.39
CA PRO A 106 -2.19 -10.23 7.99
C PRO A 106 -2.21 -10.32 9.51
N THR A 107 -1.45 -9.47 10.16
CA THR A 107 -1.39 -9.40 11.64
C THR A 107 -2.79 -9.23 12.26
N THR A 108 -3.65 -8.44 11.63
CA THR A 108 -5.07 -8.23 11.99
C THR A 108 -5.92 -9.51 11.93
N MET A 109 -5.44 -10.59 11.31
CA MET A 109 -6.17 -11.86 11.21
C MET A 109 -5.74 -12.90 12.25
N HIS A 110 -4.64 -12.69 12.97
CA HIS A 110 -3.99 -13.77 13.74
C HIS A 110 -4.89 -14.38 14.83
N SER A 111 -5.56 -13.54 15.62
CA SER A 111 -6.49 -13.97 16.67
C SER A 111 -7.70 -14.71 16.09
N PHE A 112 -8.37 -14.10 15.12
CA PHE A 112 -9.51 -14.67 14.41
C PHE A 112 -9.17 -16.02 13.77
N TRP A 113 -8.02 -16.10 13.09
CA TRP A 113 -7.55 -17.31 12.44
C TRP A 113 -7.25 -18.43 13.43
N HIS A 114 -6.64 -18.09 14.58
CA HIS A 114 -6.39 -19.05 15.64
C HIS A 114 -7.69 -19.63 16.21
N ASP A 115 -8.71 -18.79 16.44
CA ASP A 115 -10.00 -19.24 16.95
C ASP A 115 -10.74 -20.14 15.93
N LEU A 116 -10.82 -19.72 14.67
CA LEU A 116 -11.47 -20.48 13.59
C LEU A 116 -10.82 -21.87 13.37
N LEU A 117 -9.52 -22.01 13.64
CA LEU A 117 -8.79 -23.28 13.52
C LEU A 117 -8.97 -24.23 14.72
N ARG A 118 -9.64 -23.81 15.80
CA ARG A 118 -9.88 -24.69 16.95
C ARG A 118 -10.73 -25.89 16.54
N LYS A 119 -10.36 -27.08 17.03
CA LYS A 119 -11.16 -28.30 16.86
C LYS A 119 -12.54 -28.20 17.51
N SER A 120 -12.66 -27.37 18.54
CA SER A 120 -13.90 -27.13 19.28
C SER A 120 -14.73 -25.96 18.75
N HIS A 121 -14.34 -25.37 17.61
CA HIS A 121 -15.10 -24.25 17.05
C HIS A 121 -16.50 -24.75 16.63
N PRO A 122 -17.58 -24.00 16.92
CA PRO A 122 -18.92 -24.34 16.44
C PRO A 122 -18.99 -24.45 14.91
N ASN A 123 -19.97 -25.21 14.40
CA ASN A 123 -20.26 -25.21 12.97
C ASN A 123 -20.86 -23.86 12.53
N LEU A 124 -20.75 -23.58 11.24
CA LEU A 124 -21.25 -22.41 10.54
C LEU A 124 -22.39 -22.79 9.57
N ASP A 125 -23.17 -23.82 9.90
CA ASP A 125 -24.17 -24.44 9.00
C ASP A 125 -25.25 -23.45 8.49
N ASN A 126 -25.51 -22.39 9.26
CA ASN A 126 -26.47 -21.33 8.94
C ASN A 126 -25.85 -20.11 8.23
N MET A 127 -24.54 -20.08 8.03
CA MET A 127 -23.84 -18.95 7.44
C MET A 127 -23.87 -19.05 5.91
N HIS A 128 -24.43 -18.04 5.25
CA HIS A 128 -24.17 -17.74 3.85
C HIS A 128 -22.99 -16.79 3.76
N CYS A 129 -21.98 -17.12 2.95
CA CYS A 129 -20.79 -16.29 2.87
C CYS A 129 -20.16 -16.19 1.48
N ALA A 130 -19.27 -15.21 1.35
CA ALA A 130 -18.40 -15.03 0.20
C ALA A 130 -17.00 -14.60 0.63
N VAL A 131 -15.98 -14.98 -0.12
CA VAL A 131 -14.58 -14.66 0.17
C VAL A 131 -13.93 -13.99 -1.04
N PHE A 132 -13.42 -12.78 -0.80
CA PHE A 132 -12.58 -12.03 -1.72
C PHE A 132 -11.14 -12.04 -1.21
N GLY A 133 -10.29 -12.81 -1.88
CA GLY A 133 -8.86 -12.83 -1.63
C GLY A 133 -8.15 -11.70 -2.38
N LEU A 134 -7.24 -11.02 -1.71
CA LEU A 134 -6.30 -10.07 -2.33
C LEU A 134 -4.87 -10.64 -2.28
N GLY A 135 -4.23 -10.73 -3.44
CA GLY A 135 -2.87 -11.24 -3.57
C GLY A 135 -2.14 -10.66 -4.77
N ASP A 136 -0.92 -11.15 -4.97
CA ASP A 136 -0.04 -10.76 -6.07
C ASP A 136 0.58 -12.02 -6.67
N SER A 137 0.34 -12.27 -7.96
CA SER A 137 0.78 -13.47 -8.66
C SER A 137 2.30 -13.55 -8.91
N SER A 138 3.04 -12.48 -8.61
CA SER A 138 4.52 -12.53 -8.56
C SER A 138 5.04 -13.32 -7.36
N TYR A 139 4.20 -13.59 -6.35
CA TYR A 139 4.52 -14.43 -5.20
C TYR A 139 4.03 -15.87 -5.42
N GLU A 140 4.81 -16.84 -4.93
CA GLU A 140 4.53 -18.28 -5.07
C GLU A 140 3.19 -18.67 -4.40
N LYS A 141 2.91 -18.09 -3.22
CA LYS A 141 1.69 -18.34 -2.45
C LYS A 141 0.59 -17.32 -2.78
N PHE A 142 0.29 -17.16 -4.07
CA PHE A 142 -0.76 -16.28 -4.56
C PHE A 142 -2.12 -16.56 -3.90
N ASN A 143 -2.72 -15.55 -3.26
CA ASN A 143 -4.02 -15.60 -2.58
C ASN A 143 -4.15 -16.71 -1.51
N TYR A 144 -3.03 -17.13 -0.91
CA TYR A 144 -3.01 -18.31 -0.04
C TYR A 144 -3.90 -18.18 1.21
N VAL A 145 -4.02 -16.97 1.77
CA VAL A 145 -4.86 -16.73 2.95
C VAL A 145 -6.34 -16.84 2.60
N GLY A 146 -6.79 -16.21 1.50
CA GLY A 146 -8.15 -16.33 1.00
C GLY A 146 -8.53 -17.77 0.69
N LYS A 147 -7.63 -18.52 0.03
CA LYS A 147 -7.79 -19.96 -0.25
C LYS A 147 -7.93 -20.79 1.01
N ARG A 148 -7.14 -20.49 2.05
CA ARG A 148 -7.21 -21.20 3.34
C ARG A 148 -8.50 -20.88 4.09
N LEU A 149 -8.88 -19.61 4.15
CA LEU A 149 -10.12 -19.17 4.78
C LEU A 149 -11.33 -19.85 4.13
N TYR A 150 -11.42 -19.79 2.80
CA TYR A 150 -12.49 -20.45 2.04
C TYR A 150 -12.63 -21.93 2.40
N ARG A 151 -11.53 -22.70 2.35
CA ARG A 151 -11.55 -24.13 2.71
C ARG A 151 -11.92 -24.36 4.17
N ARG A 152 -11.50 -23.48 5.09
CA ARG A 152 -11.81 -23.65 6.50
C ARG A 152 -13.28 -23.37 6.80
N LEU A 153 -13.85 -22.34 6.18
CA LEU A 153 -15.28 -22.04 6.28
C LEU A 153 -16.14 -23.19 5.70
N GLU A 154 -15.73 -23.76 4.56
CA GLU A 154 -16.35 -24.95 3.98
C GLU A 154 -16.34 -26.15 4.95
N GLN A 155 -15.19 -26.42 5.56
CA GLN A 155 -15.04 -27.50 6.56
C GLN A 155 -15.90 -27.31 7.80
N LEU A 156 -16.27 -26.06 8.12
CA LEU A 156 -17.14 -25.73 9.25
C LEU A 156 -18.62 -25.70 8.86
N GLY A 157 -18.98 -25.93 7.58
CA GLY A 157 -20.37 -26.02 7.12
C GLY A 157 -20.94 -24.73 6.50
N ALA A 158 -20.13 -23.68 6.34
CA ALA A 158 -20.60 -22.44 5.71
C ALA A 158 -21.01 -22.66 4.23
N GLN A 159 -22.08 -21.99 3.81
CA GLN A 159 -22.63 -22.08 2.47
C GLN A 159 -22.12 -20.91 1.62
N PHE A 160 -21.45 -21.22 0.51
CA PHE A 160 -20.93 -20.17 -0.37
C PHE A 160 -21.98 -19.67 -1.34
N ILE A 161 -22.11 -18.35 -1.40
CA ILE A 161 -22.98 -17.64 -2.36
C ILE A 161 -22.43 -17.75 -3.77
N THR A 162 -21.10 -17.63 -3.88
CA THR A 162 -20.34 -17.66 -5.13
C THR A 162 -18.95 -18.23 -4.86
N GLU A 163 -18.27 -18.71 -5.91
CA GLU A 163 -16.86 -19.07 -5.85
C GLU A 163 -16.03 -17.90 -5.30
N ARG A 164 -14.94 -18.22 -4.58
CA ARG A 164 -14.03 -17.17 -4.10
C ARG A 164 -13.43 -16.42 -5.29
N ALA A 165 -13.20 -15.12 -5.11
CA ALA A 165 -12.35 -14.36 -6.02
C ALA A 165 -10.89 -14.38 -5.53
N ASP A 166 -9.96 -14.67 -6.44
CA ASP A 166 -8.52 -14.56 -6.20
C ASP A 166 -8.01 -13.31 -6.95
N ALA A 167 -8.11 -12.13 -6.33
CA ALA A 167 -7.73 -10.87 -6.97
C ALA A 167 -6.21 -10.69 -7.05
N ASP A 168 -5.72 -10.14 -8.17
CA ASP A 168 -4.30 -10.03 -8.49
C ASP A 168 -3.87 -8.58 -8.70
N GLU A 169 -2.94 -8.11 -7.87
CA GLU A 169 -2.30 -6.80 -8.01
C GLU A 169 -1.56 -6.66 -9.36
N GLN A 170 -1.08 -7.76 -9.94
CA GLN A 170 -0.38 -7.76 -11.23
C GLN A 170 -1.31 -7.72 -12.45
N HIS A 171 -2.63 -7.83 -12.25
CA HIS A 171 -3.60 -7.76 -13.33
C HIS A 171 -3.58 -6.36 -13.99
N PRO A 172 -3.84 -6.22 -15.30
CA PRO A 172 -3.85 -4.90 -15.96
C PRO A 172 -4.83 -3.90 -15.37
N LEU A 173 -5.96 -4.39 -14.84
CA LEU A 173 -6.95 -3.61 -14.09
C LEU A 173 -6.73 -3.67 -12.56
N GLY A 174 -5.62 -4.25 -12.11
CA GLY A 174 -5.34 -4.57 -10.71
C GLY A 174 -6.45 -5.43 -10.09
N ILE A 175 -6.67 -5.21 -8.79
CA ILE A 175 -7.69 -5.88 -7.98
C ILE A 175 -9.12 -5.74 -8.56
N ASP A 176 -9.41 -4.63 -9.26
CA ASP A 176 -10.72 -4.39 -9.89
C ASP A 176 -11.07 -5.43 -10.96
N GLY A 177 -10.08 -6.05 -11.59
CA GLY A 177 -10.30 -7.13 -12.56
C GLY A 177 -11.06 -8.32 -11.98
N ALA A 178 -10.90 -8.60 -10.69
CA ALA A 178 -11.66 -9.62 -9.98
C ALA A 178 -12.86 -9.04 -9.21
N TYR A 179 -12.72 -7.85 -8.61
CA TYR A 179 -13.77 -7.26 -7.78
C TYR A 179 -15.06 -7.00 -8.54
N VAL A 180 -14.98 -6.31 -9.69
CA VAL A 180 -16.16 -5.87 -10.43
C VAL A 180 -17.08 -7.02 -10.85
N PRO A 181 -16.61 -8.10 -11.51
CA PRO A 181 -17.48 -9.22 -11.87
C PRO A 181 -17.97 -9.98 -10.62
N TRP A 182 -17.11 -10.15 -9.61
CA TRP A 182 -17.46 -10.89 -8.40
C TRP A 182 -18.54 -10.19 -7.56
N SER A 183 -18.43 -8.87 -7.38
CA SER A 183 -19.42 -8.11 -6.64
C SER A 183 -20.75 -8.04 -7.39
N ALA A 184 -20.73 -7.96 -8.73
CA ALA A 184 -21.96 -8.04 -9.54
C ALA A 184 -22.71 -9.36 -9.30
N THR A 185 -22.01 -10.50 -9.31
CA THR A 185 -22.62 -11.81 -9.00
C THR A 185 -23.22 -11.86 -7.59
N LEU A 186 -22.54 -11.27 -6.59
CA LEU A 186 -23.09 -11.18 -5.23
C LEU A 186 -24.38 -10.35 -5.17
N TRP A 187 -24.38 -9.17 -5.80
CA TRP A 187 -25.56 -8.30 -5.82
C TRP A 187 -26.74 -8.96 -6.56
N GLU A 188 -26.48 -9.68 -7.65
CA GLU A 188 -27.50 -10.49 -8.34
C GLU A 188 -28.07 -11.57 -7.43
N TYR A 189 -27.23 -12.28 -6.66
CA TYR A 189 -27.70 -13.27 -5.70
C TYR A 189 -28.56 -12.64 -4.61
N PHE A 190 -28.14 -11.53 -4.01
CA PHE A 190 -28.89 -10.84 -2.98
C PHE A 190 -30.25 -10.36 -3.50
N TYR A 191 -30.30 -9.87 -4.73
CA TYR A 191 -31.54 -9.51 -5.38
C TYR A 191 -32.46 -10.72 -5.59
N ASN A 192 -31.96 -11.79 -6.19
CA ASN A 192 -32.77 -12.95 -6.54
C ASN A 192 -33.22 -13.77 -5.32
N THR A 193 -32.41 -13.83 -4.26
CA THR A 193 -32.62 -14.72 -3.11
C THR A 193 -33.19 -13.99 -1.90
N LEU A 194 -32.74 -12.75 -1.65
CA LEU A 194 -33.12 -11.97 -0.46
C LEU A 194 -34.05 -10.79 -0.79
N ALA A 195 -34.38 -10.59 -2.07
CA ALA A 195 -35.12 -9.43 -2.57
C ALA A 195 -34.48 -8.08 -2.18
N TRP A 196 -33.16 -8.04 -2.00
CA TRP A 196 -32.42 -6.80 -1.76
C TRP A 196 -32.33 -5.97 -3.03
N PRO A 197 -32.40 -4.63 -2.97
CA PRO A 197 -32.36 -3.80 -4.17
C PRO A 197 -31.10 -4.02 -5.01
N LEU A 198 -31.26 -4.27 -6.31
CA LEU A 198 -30.14 -4.45 -7.23
C LEU A 198 -29.45 -3.12 -7.55
N ASP A 199 -30.25 -2.08 -7.78
CA ASP A 199 -29.76 -0.77 -8.21
C ASP A 199 -29.42 0.12 -7.01
N PRO A 200 -28.23 0.76 -6.99
CA PRO A 200 -27.89 1.73 -5.96
C PRO A 200 -28.64 3.05 -6.19
N ILE A 201 -28.88 3.80 -5.11
CA ILE A 201 -29.29 5.20 -5.17
C ILE A 201 -28.21 5.98 -5.97
N LEU A 202 -28.67 6.70 -6.99
CA LEU A 202 -27.80 7.42 -7.91
C LEU A 202 -27.07 8.58 -7.23
N GLU A 203 -27.77 9.34 -6.38
CA GLU A 203 -27.21 10.45 -5.62
C GLU A 203 -26.17 9.96 -4.59
N TYR A 204 -24.96 10.52 -4.67
CA TYR A 204 -23.88 10.18 -3.74
C TYR A 204 -23.85 11.17 -2.58
N THR A 205 -24.17 10.69 -1.37
CA THR A 205 -24.08 11.48 -0.14
C THR A 205 -22.65 11.48 0.41
N PRO A 206 -22.23 12.49 1.18
CA PRO A 206 -20.91 12.50 1.81
C PRO A 206 -20.80 11.46 2.93
N LYS A 207 -19.58 11.01 3.22
CA LYS A 207 -19.27 10.11 4.34
C LYS A 207 -19.30 10.76 5.72
N VAL A 208 -19.11 12.08 5.76
CA VAL A 208 -18.97 12.83 7.01
C VAL A 208 -19.79 14.11 6.98
N ARG A 209 -20.06 14.66 8.16
CA ARG A 209 -20.53 16.03 8.36
C ARG A 209 -19.44 16.81 9.08
N LEU A 210 -19.19 18.05 8.66
CA LEU A 210 -18.25 18.95 9.32
C LEU A 210 -19.01 20.08 10.00
N SER A 211 -18.78 20.29 11.30
CA SER A 211 -19.31 21.44 12.04
C SER A 211 -18.17 22.32 12.56
N PRO A 212 -18.29 23.67 12.51
CA PRO A 212 -17.21 24.55 12.93
C PRO A 212 -16.76 24.30 14.38
N ALA A 213 -15.45 24.30 14.60
CA ALA A 213 -14.83 24.22 15.91
C ALA A 213 -13.86 25.39 16.12
N THR A 214 -13.55 25.71 17.38
CA THR A 214 -12.70 26.86 17.72
C THR A 214 -11.26 26.48 18.00
N LYS A 215 -11.00 25.23 18.39
CA LYS A 215 -9.67 24.72 18.69
C LYS A 215 -9.52 23.33 18.13
N GLU A 216 -8.41 23.12 17.45
CA GLU A 216 -7.97 21.80 17.06
C GLU A 216 -7.79 20.96 18.33
N GLY A 217 -8.27 19.72 18.30
CA GLY A 217 -7.90 18.75 19.32
C GLY A 217 -6.38 18.71 19.41
N GLN A 218 -5.82 18.44 20.59
CA GLN A 218 -4.39 18.21 20.68
C GLN A 218 -4.06 17.15 19.65
N LEU A 219 -3.24 17.46 18.63
CA LEU A 219 -2.75 16.49 17.67
C LEU A 219 -2.06 15.41 18.52
N PHE A 220 -2.80 14.37 18.90
CA PHE A 220 -2.28 13.27 19.68
C PHE A 220 -1.28 12.60 18.76
N PRO A 221 -0.03 12.55 19.23
CA PRO A 221 1.05 13.15 18.46
C PRO A 221 1.36 12.27 17.26
N LEU A 222 1.69 12.90 16.13
CA LEU A 222 2.83 12.39 15.39
C LEU A 222 3.95 12.31 16.42
N LYS A 223 4.17 11.12 17.00
CA LYS A 223 5.16 10.91 18.03
C LYS A 223 6.49 11.01 17.31
N TYR A 224 6.94 12.24 17.13
CA TYR A 224 8.25 12.55 16.63
C TYR A 224 9.26 12.06 17.67
N ASN A 225 9.61 10.79 17.52
CA ASN A 225 10.49 10.03 18.39
C ASN A 225 11.88 9.88 17.78
N SER A 226 12.15 10.63 16.72
CA SER A 226 13.43 10.62 16.03
C SER A 226 13.72 11.95 15.34
N VAL A 227 15.01 12.17 15.10
CA VAL A 227 15.55 13.30 14.33
C VAL A 227 16.40 12.75 13.21
N LEU A 228 16.16 13.22 11.97
CA LEU A 228 16.98 12.89 10.82
C LEU A 228 18.38 13.51 10.98
N THR A 229 19.42 12.69 11.11
CA THR A 229 20.81 13.12 11.29
C THR A 229 21.66 13.00 10.02
N GLU A 230 21.30 12.09 9.11
CA GLU A 230 21.97 11.94 7.80
C GLU A 230 20.95 11.66 6.70
N ASN A 231 21.13 12.27 5.54
CA ASN A 231 20.35 12.01 4.32
C ASN A 231 21.30 12.10 3.12
N ARG A 232 21.95 10.98 2.81
CA ARG A 232 23.06 10.94 1.84
C ARG A 232 22.72 10.03 0.66
N ARG A 233 22.92 10.54 -0.55
CA ARG A 233 22.87 9.71 -1.77
C ARG A 233 24.06 8.74 -1.79
N ILE A 234 23.78 7.46 -2.02
CA ILE A 234 24.78 6.38 -2.08
C ILE A 234 25.00 5.82 -3.49
N THR A 235 24.21 6.26 -4.47
CA THR A 235 24.52 6.09 -5.90
C THR A 235 25.28 7.30 -6.42
N THR A 236 26.00 7.14 -7.54
CA THR A 236 26.61 8.30 -8.21
C THR A 236 25.54 9.26 -8.73
N GLU A 237 25.86 10.55 -8.82
CA GLU A 237 24.93 11.58 -9.31
C GLU A 237 24.42 11.30 -10.73
N SER A 238 25.28 10.73 -11.58
CA SER A 238 24.97 10.31 -12.95
C SER A 238 24.02 9.11 -13.05
N HIS A 239 23.84 8.34 -11.97
CA HIS A 239 22.95 7.19 -11.99
C HIS A 239 21.48 7.65 -12.00
N PHE A 240 20.64 7.03 -12.83
CA PHE A 240 19.22 7.43 -12.93
C PHE A 240 18.45 7.17 -11.62
N GLN A 241 18.81 6.14 -10.84
CA GLN A 241 18.15 5.85 -9.56
C GLN A 241 18.89 6.54 -8.41
N ASN A 242 18.19 7.43 -7.72
CA ASN A 242 18.67 8.09 -6.52
C ASN A 242 18.41 7.18 -5.31
N VAL A 243 19.42 6.42 -4.88
CA VAL A 243 19.32 5.60 -3.66
C VAL A 243 20.01 6.33 -2.53
N ARG A 244 19.38 6.37 -1.37
CA ARG A 244 19.84 7.14 -0.21
C ARG A 244 19.99 6.28 1.04
N HIS A 245 21.02 6.60 1.80
CA HIS A 245 21.18 6.22 3.20
C HIS A 245 20.58 7.34 4.06
N LEU A 246 19.63 6.98 4.93
CA LEU A 246 19.08 7.90 5.90
C LEU A 246 19.31 7.35 7.30
N VAL A 247 19.67 8.25 8.23
CA VAL A 247 19.92 7.93 9.65
C VAL A 247 19.01 8.77 10.50
N PHE A 248 18.30 8.12 11.41
CA PHE A 248 17.42 8.75 12.37
C PHE A 248 17.92 8.43 13.76
N LYS A 249 18.28 9.47 14.52
CA LYS A 249 18.59 9.34 15.94
C LYS A 249 17.29 9.31 16.72
N CYS A 250 17.11 8.30 17.56
CA CYS A 250 15.87 8.06 18.28
C CYS A 250 16.04 8.24 19.79
N ASP A 251 14.98 8.71 20.47
CA ASP A 251 15.08 9.11 21.87
C ASP A 251 14.88 7.95 22.87
N ASP A 252 14.19 6.87 22.49
CA ASP A 252 13.97 5.67 23.33
C ASP A 252 13.40 4.50 22.49
N TYR A 253 14.24 3.52 22.14
CA TYR A 253 13.82 2.34 21.36
C TYR A 253 14.29 1.03 21.98
N SER A 254 13.42 0.02 21.93
CA SER A 254 13.81 -1.36 22.21
C SER A 254 14.86 -1.83 21.20
N PRO A 255 15.87 -2.62 21.60
CA PRO A 255 16.86 -3.17 20.68
C PRO A 255 16.21 -3.85 19.47
N MET A 256 16.64 -3.42 18.29
CA MET A 256 16.19 -3.95 17.02
C MET A 256 17.07 -5.12 16.61
N VAL A 257 16.46 -6.10 15.95
CA VAL A 257 17.19 -7.21 15.35
C VAL A 257 17.21 -7.06 13.83
N PRO A 258 18.31 -7.43 13.15
CA PRO A 258 18.32 -7.46 11.69
C PRO A 258 17.11 -8.22 11.11
N GLY A 259 16.43 -7.58 10.16
CA GLY A 259 15.14 -8.02 9.61
C GLY A 259 13.93 -7.27 10.18
N ASP A 260 14.09 -6.53 11.29
CA ASP A 260 13.08 -5.55 11.73
C ASP A 260 12.90 -4.45 10.68
N VAL A 261 11.70 -3.88 10.66
CA VAL A 261 11.22 -2.97 9.61
C VAL A 261 10.88 -1.61 10.23
N ALA A 262 11.42 -0.53 9.66
CA ALA A 262 11.06 0.83 10.01
C ALA A 262 9.79 1.24 9.26
N VAL A 263 8.79 1.72 9.99
CA VAL A 263 7.50 2.18 9.48
C VAL A 263 7.47 3.69 9.60
N LEU A 264 7.54 4.38 8.46
CA LEU A 264 7.57 5.84 8.39
C LEU A 264 6.21 6.35 7.90
N LYS A 265 5.64 7.31 8.62
CA LYS A 265 4.44 8.03 8.17
C LYS A 265 4.85 9.30 7.40
N PRO A 266 4.63 9.38 6.08
CA PRO A 266 4.96 10.57 5.31
C PRO A 266 4.06 11.75 5.69
N VAL A 267 4.51 12.95 5.32
CA VAL A 267 3.70 14.17 5.40
C VAL A 267 3.70 14.89 4.06
N ASN A 268 2.59 15.51 3.70
CA ASN A 268 2.53 16.38 2.53
C ASN A 268 3.25 17.70 2.81
N SER A 269 3.84 18.31 1.78
CA SER A 269 4.48 19.63 1.91
C SER A 269 3.43 20.73 2.00
N ASP A 270 3.76 21.82 2.70
CA ASP A 270 2.85 22.97 2.82
C ASP A 270 2.45 23.52 1.44
N LYS A 271 3.39 23.55 0.49
CA LYS A 271 3.12 23.94 -0.90
C LYS A 271 1.99 23.11 -1.55
N LEU A 272 1.98 21.79 -1.37
CA LEU A 272 0.92 20.94 -1.94
C LEU A 272 -0.42 21.17 -1.26
N VAL A 273 -0.40 21.40 0.05
CA VAL A 273 -1.61 21.68 0.83
C VAL A 273 -2.20 23.02 0.43
N ASP A 274 -1.37 24.06 0.30
CA ASP A 274 -1.79 25.40 -0.12
C ASP A 274 -2.38 25.38 -1.54
N GLU A 275 -1.69 24.72 -2.48
CA GLU A 275 -2.14 24.55 -3.87
C GLU A 275 -3.51 23.88 -3.94
N LEU A 276 -3.76 22.84 -3.13
CA LEU A 276 -5.04 22.15 -3.13
C LEU A 276 -6.16 22.96 -2.44
N LEU A 277 -5.87 23.64 -1.34
CA LEU A 277 -6.81 24.53 -0.67
C LEU A 277 -7.26 25.67 -1.61
N GLU A 278 -6.34 26.24 -2.38
CA GLU A 278 -6.63 27.28 -3.36
C GLU A 278 -7.57 26.77 -4.48
N ILE A 279 -7.31 25.58 -5.01
CA ILE A 279 -8.15 24.97 -6.06
C ILE A 279 -9.55 24.67 -5.55
N LEU A 280 -9.67 24.06 -4.37
CA LEU A 280 -10.94 23.70 -3.76
C LEU A 280 -11.72 24.91 -3.22
N LYS A 281 -11.02 26.03 -2.97
CA LYS A 281 -11.55 27.23 -2.32
C LYS A 281 -12.13 26.92 -0.94
N TRP A 282 -11.56 25.92 -0.25
CA TRP A 282 -11.93 25.58 1.12
C TRP A 282 -11.19 26.47 2.10
N GLU A 283 -11.88 26.90 3.15
CA GLU A 283 -11.26 27.66 4.21
C GLU A 283 -10.46 26.74 5.14
N ASP A 284 -9.25 27.17 5.52
CA ASP A 284 -8.42 26.47 6.48
C ASP A 284 -8.91 26.75 7.92
N LYS A 285 -10.04 26.14 8.27
CA LYS A 285 -10.68 26.21 9.59
C LYS A 285 -10.64 24.86 10.30
N VAL A 286 -10.93 24.89 11.60
CA VAL A 286 -11.06 23.71 12.44
C VAL A 286 -12.51 23.23 12.43
N TYR A 287 -12.71 21.94 12.31
CA TYR A 287 -14.02 21.31 12.30
C TYR A 287 -14.09 20.12 13.27
N HIS A 288 -15.25 19.94 13.88
CA HIS A 288 -15.68 18.64 14.37
C HIS A 288 -16.11 17.81 13.16
N VAL A 289 -15.48 16.65 12.99
CA VAL A 289 -15.83 15.69 11.94
C VAL A 289 -16.73 14.63 12.54
N THR A 290 -17.93 14.44 12.00
CA THR A 290 -18.87 13.40 12.42
C THR A 290 -19.01 12.39 11.30
N ALA A 291 -18.72 11.11 11.58
CA ALA A 291 -18.98 10.03 10.64
C ALA A 291 -20.50 9.85 10.47
N LEU A 292 -20.97 9.87 9.22
CA LEU A 292 -22.38 9.62 8.87
C LEU A 292 -22.63 8.14 8.54
N ARG A 293 -21.56 7.35 8.43
CA ARG A 293 -21.62 5.93 8.09
C ARG A 293 -20.71 5.11 8.99
N SER A 294 -21.12 3.88 9.26
CA SER A 294 -20.48 3.01 10.27
C SER A 294 -19.05 2.59 9.92
N GLU A 295 -18.76 2.48 8.63
CA GLU A 295 -17.47 2.13 8.04
C GLU A 295 -16.46 3.28 8.05
N VAL A 296 -16.92 4.51 8.29
CA VAL A 296 -16.07 5.70 8.26
C VAL A 296 -15.31 5.82 9.58
N ARG A 297 -14.03 5.45 9.55
CA ARG A 297 -13.09 5.70 10.64
C ARG A 297 -12.41 7.05 10.44
N ILE A 298 -12.60 7.98 11.37
CA ILE A 298 -11.89 9.27 11.37
C ILE A 298 -10.45 8.99 11.84
N PRO A 299 -9.43 9.14 10.98
CA PRO A 299 -8.09 8.60 11.21
C PRO A 299 -7.23 9.49 12.13
N THR A 300 -7.85 10.30 12.99
CA THR A 300 -7.19 11.44 13.62
C THR A 300 -7.94 11.99 14.84
N THR A 301 -7.34 12.97 15.49
CA THR A 301 -7.94 13.76 16.56
C THR A 301 -9.10 14.57 16.06
N ASN A 302 -10.11 14.76 16.89
CA ASN A 302 -11.33 15.46 16.53
C ASN A 302 -11.66 16.42 17.68
N PRO A 303 -11.71 17.75 17.48
CA PRO A 303 -11.70 18.50 16.21
C PRO A 303 -10.36 18.51 15.44
N ILE A 304 -10.39 18.83 14.14
CA ILE A 304 -9.21 18.94 13.28
C ILE A 304 -9.33 20.04 12.22
N SER A 305 -8.21 20.65 11.84
CA SER A 305 -8.14 21.57 10.69
C SER A 305 -8.04 20.85 9.34
N ILE A 306 -8.53 21.49 8.28
CA ILE A 306 -8.42 20.97 6.92
C ILE A 306 -6.96 20.85 6.47
N ARG A 307 -6.12 21.84 6.82
CA ARG A 307 -4.68 21.75 6.62
C ARG A 307 -4.08 20.53 7.30
N SER A 308 -4.41 20.25 8.56
CA SER A 308 -3.90 19.06 9.25
C SER A 308 -4.36 17.76 8.59
N LEU A 309 -5.61 17.67 8.14
CA LEU A 309 -6.12 16.52 7.38
C LEU A 309 -5.30 16.29 6.10
N PHE A 310 -5.13 17.32 5.27
CA PHE A 310 -4.33 17.23 4.05
C PHE A 310 -2.85 16.98 4.32
N LYS A 311 -2.28 17.55 5.38
CA LYS A 311 -0.85 17.43 5.67
C LYS A 311 -0.47 16.05 6.19
N TYR A 312 -1.29 15.47 7.08
CA TYR A 312 -0.89 14.33 7.90
C TYR A 312 -1.75 13.07 7.74
N HIS A 313 -2.95 13.17 7.14
CA HIS A 313 -3.91 12.07 7.16
C HIS A 313 -4.45 11.66 5.79
N LEU A 314 -4.36 12.52 4.77
CA LEU A 314 -4.92 12.26 3.44
C LEU A 314 -3.84 12.23 2.35
N ASP A 315 -3.92 11.25 1.46
CA ASP A 315 -3.05 11.12 0.29
C ASP A 315 -3.62 11.96 -0.86
N ILE A 316 -3.31 13.26 -0.81
CA ILE A 316 -3.82 14.28 -1.75
C ILE A 316 -3.18 14.20 -3.15
N VAL A 317 -2.32 13.21 -3.39
CA VAL A 317 -1.59 13.02 -4.66
C VAL A 317 -1.79 11.63 -5.25
N ALA A 318 -2.50 10.74 -4.55
CA ALA A 318 -2.92 9.45 -5.08
C ALA A 318 -3.80 9.65 -6.33
N PRO A 319 -3.60 8.87 -7.42
CA PRO A 319 -4.46 8.96 -8.57
C PRO A 319 -5.94 8.77 -8.16
N PRO A 320 -6.85 9.70 -8.52
CA PRO A 320 -8.25 9.64 -8.11
C PRO A 320 -8.92 8.39 -8.68
N LYS A 321 -9.75 7.75 -7.86
CA LYS A 321 -10.50 6.55 -8.25
C LYS A 321 -11.81 6.93 -8.93
N ARG A 322 -12.50 5.98 -9.56
CA ARG A 322 -13.76 6.23 -10.29
C ARG A 322 -14.82 6.99 -9.48
N ILE A 323 -14.92 6.72 -8.18
CA ILE A 323 -15.87 7.43 -7.29
C ILE A 323 -15.63 8.94 -7.24
N PHE A 324 -14.38 9.38 -7.34
CA PHE A 324 -14.02 10.80 -7.43
C PHE A 324 -14.75 11.46 -8.60
N PHE A 325 -14.72 10.83 -9.76
CA PHE A 325 -15.37 11.33 -10.98
C PHE A 325 -16.89 11.29 -10.89
N GLN A 326 -17.47 10.26 -10.26
CA GLN A 326 -18.91 10.18 -10.01
C GLN A 326 -19.40 11.31 -9.10
N ILE A 327 -18.62 11.67 -8.08
CA ILE A 327 -18.97 12.80 -7.20
C ILE A 327 -18.89 14.10 -8.00
N LEU A 328 -17.79 14.34 -8.72
CA LEU A 328 -17.64 15.57 -9.49
C LEU A 328 -18.70 15.71 -10.60
N SER A 329 -19.12 14.61 -11.24
CA SER A 329 -20.17 14.66 -12.27
C SER A 329 -21.52 15.12 -11.72
N GLN A 330 -21.75 14.94 -10.41
CA GLN A 330 -22.98 15.37 -9.73
C GLN A 330 -22.90 16.81 -9.21
N MET A 331 -21.69 17.39 -9.15
CA MET A 331 -21.44 18.73 -8.57
C MET A 331 -21.16 19.79 -9.63
N THR A 332 -20.77 19.38 -10.84
CA THR A 332 -20.53 20.30 -11.95
C THR A 332 -21.84 20.85 -12.53
N VAL A 333 -21.83 22.13 -12.87
CA VAL A 333 -22.93 22.79 -13.60
C VAL A 333 -22.68 22.84 -15.11
N ASP A 334 -21.45 22.53 -15.55
CA ASP A 334 -21.10 22.41 -16.96
C ASP A 334 -21.47 21.01 -17.46
N GLU A 335 -22.37 20.95 -18.46
CA GLU A 335 -22.93 19.73 -19.03
C GLU A 335 -21.87 18.86 -19.71
N LEU A 336 -20.92 19.47 -20.43
CA LEU A 336 -19.85 18.74 -21.12
C LEU A 336 -18.86 18.13 -20.11
N HIS A 337 -18.54 18.89 -19.05
CA HIS A 337 -17.76 18.35 -17.94
C HIS A 337 -18.52 17.21 -17.24
N GLY A 338 -19.82 17.38 -17.01
CA GLY A 338 -20.69 16.38 -16.39
C GLY A 338 -20.68 15.05 -17.13
N GLU A 339 -20.92 15.07 -18.45
CA GLU A 339 -20.88 13.89 -19.30
C GLU A 339 -19.52 13.20 -19.26
N LYS A 340 -18.43 13.98 -19.32
CA LYS A 340 -17.09 13.42 -19.36
C LYS A 340 -16.65 12.81 -18.02
N LEU A 341 -17.02 13.45 -16.91
CA LEU A 341 -16.81 12.93 -15.57
C LEU A 341 -17.64 11.66 -15.33
N ALA A 342 -18.88 11.62 -15.83
CA ALA A 342 -19.72 10.43 -15.77
C ALA A 342 -19.09 9.27 -16.56
N GLU A 343 -18.58 9.52 -17.77
CA GLU A 343 -17.85 8.51 -18.57
C GLU A 343 -16.61 7.99 -17.82
N LEU A 344 -15.79 8.88 -17.24
CA LEU A 344 -14.60 8.52 -16.44
C LEU A 344 -14.94 7.65 -15.21
N SER A 345 -16.17 7.76 -14.70
CA SER A 345 -16.66 6.96 -13.58
C SER A 345 -17.24 5.60 -13.99
N SER A 346 -17.60 5.44 -15.26
CA SER A 346 -18.37 4.29 -15.75
C SER A 346 -17.49 3.07 -16.09
N ALA A 347 -18.14 1.91 -16.27
CA ALA A 347 -17.45 0.70 -16.70
C ALA A 347 -16.97 0.83 -18.16
N GLU A 348 -17.81 1.41 -19.02
CA GLU A 348 -17.58 1.65 -20.45
C GLU A 348 -16.41 2.61 -20.68
N GLY A 349 -16.24 3.62 -19.80
CA GLY A 349 -15.13 4.57 -19.87
C GLY A 349 -13.81 4.09 -19.28
N ILE A 350 -13.59 2.78 -19.12
CA ILE A 350 -12.33 2.23 -18.55
C ILE A 350 -11.09 2.69 -19.31
N ASP A 351 -11.11 2.63 -20.64
CA ASP A 351 -9.94 3.00 -21.45
C ASP A 351 -9.61 4.47 -21.30
N LEU A 352 -10.64 5.32 -21.30
CA LEU A 352 -10.51 6.74 -21.02
C LEU A 352 -9.91 6.99 -19.63
N TYR A 353 -10.41 6.31 -18.59
CA TYR A 353 -9.86 6.40 -17.23
C TYR A 353 -8.38 5.96 -17.20
N LEU A 354 -8.02 4.89 -17.91
CA LEU A 354 -6.65 4.42 -17.96
C LEU A 354 -5.70 5.44 -18.62
N ASP A 355 -6.12 6.04 -19.74
CA ASP A 355 -5.35 7.05 -20.46
C ASP A 355 -5.27 8.39 -19.74
N TYR A 356 -6.37 8.82 -19.12
CA TYR A 356 -6.47 10.09 -18.44
C TYR A 356 -5.93 10.03 -17.01
N VAL A 357 -6.10 8.95 -16.26
CA VAL A 357 -5.71 8.93 -14.84
C VAL A 357 -4.54 7.99 -14.59
N TYR A 358 -4.72 6.72 -14.92
CA TYR A 358 -3.87 5.66 -14.41
C TYR A 358 -2.46 5.66 -15.01
N ARG A 359 -2.35 5.72 -16.34
CA ARG A 359 -1.06 5.75 -17.08
C ARG A 359 -0.26 7.04 -16.81
N PRO A 360 -0.85 8.25 -16.87
CA PRO A 360 -0.15 9.50 -16.55
C PRO A 360 0.08 9.72 -15.05
N LYS A 361 -0.60 8.94 -14.20
CA LYS A 361 -0.64 9.09 -12.74
C LYS A 361 -1.08 10.50 -12.35
N ARG A 362 -2.18 10.94 -12.98
CA ARG A 362 -2.77 12.27 -12.79
C ARG A 362 -3.27 12.43 -11.36
N THR A 363 -3.02 13.57 -10.75
CA THR A 363 -3.37 13.83 -9.33
C THR A 363 -4.77 14.46 -9.22
N PRO A 364 -5.40 14.43 -8.03
CA PRO A 364 -6.68 15.09 -7.80
C PRO A 364 -6.62 16.59 -8.12
N ALA A 365 -5.55 17.29 -7.74
CA ALA A 365 -5.37 18.71 -8.02
C ALA A 365 -5.36 19.02 -9.53
N GLU A 366 -4.77 18.13 -10.35
CA GLU A 366 -4.78 18.28 -11.81
C GLU A 366 -6.19 18.07 -12.38
N VAL A 367 -6.92 17.05 -11.90
CA VAL A 367 -8.30 16.80 -12.34
C VAL A 367 -9.23 17.97 -11.96
N LEU A 368 -9.15 18.45 -10.72
CA LEU A 368 -9.97 19.57 -10.26
C LEU A 368 -9.75 20.83 -11.11
N ARG A 369 -8.52 21.08 -11.58
CA ARG A 369 -8.23 22.18 -12.52
C ARG A 369 -8.76 21.92 -13.92
N ASP A 370 -8.50 20.73 -14.46
CA ASP A 370 -8.93 20.36 -15.82
C ASP A 370 -10.45 20.50 -15.99
N PHE A 371 -11.23 20.21 -14.95
CA PHE A 371 -12.70 20.30 -14.95
C PHE A 371 -13.27 21.55 -14.25
N ALA A 372 -12.42 22.44 -13.73
CA ALA A 372 -12.81 23.59 -12.90
C ALA A 372 -13.85 23.22 -11.81
N ALA A 373 -13.72 22.03 -11.22
CA ALA A 373 -14.77 21.43 -10.41
C ALA A 373 -14.77 22.01 -8.99
N THR A 374 -15.96 22.32 -8.47
CA THR A 374 -16.16 22.69 -7.06
C THR A 374 -16.90 21.59 -6.35
N VAL A 375 -16.52 21.34 -5.10
CA VAL A 375 -17.07 20.26 -4.28
C VAL A 375 -17.12 20.69 -2.83
N SER A 376 -18.14 20.26 -2.09
CA SER A 376 -18.27 20.62 -0.68
C SER A 376 -17.27 19.85 0.19
N ILE A 377 -16.95 20.43 1.33
CA ILE A 377 -15.91 19.94 2.24
C ILE A 377 -16.26 18.58 2.89
N GLU A 378 -17.55 18.27 2.96
CA GLU A 378 -18.11 17.03 3.46
C GLU A 378 -17.65 15.79 2.67
N TYR A 379 -17.26 15.96 1.40
CA TYR A 379 -16.73 14.89 0.57
C TYR A 379 -15.22 14.63 0.75
N ILE A 380 -14.55 15.26 1.73
CA ILE A 380 -13.09 15.16 1.90
C ILE A 380 -12.57 13.71 2.00
N PHE A 381 -13.28 12.82 2.69
CA PHE A 381 -12.93 11.39 2.81
C PHE A 381 -13.41 10.53 1.64
N ASP A 382 -14.20 11.11 0.74
CA ASP A 382 -14.63 10.48 -0.50
C ASP A 382 -13.65 10.79 -1.64
N LEU A 383 -13.07 11.98 -1.62
CA LEU A 383 -12.14 12.47 -2.64
C LEU A 383 -10.70 12.00 -2.41
N PHE A 384 -10.26 11.97 -1.14
CA PHE A 384 -8.87 11.71 -0.79
C PHE A 384 -8.76 10.47 0.10
N PRO A 385 -8.02 9.44 -0.32
CA PRO A 385 -7.79 8.26 0.51
C PRO A 385 -6.88 8.60 1.70
N VAL A 386 -6.87 7.74 2.71
CA VAL A 386 -6.01 7.91 3.89
C VAL A 386 -4.54 7.74 3.52
N LEU A 387 -3.70 8.65 4.02
CA LEU A 387 -2.25 8.62 3.89
C LEU A 387 -1.64 7.47 4.70
N ARG A 388 -1.22 6.41 4.00
CA ARG A 388 -0.66 5.21 4.63
C ARG A 388 0.83 5.36 5.02
N PRO A 389 1.29 4.75 6.13
CA PRO A 389 2.72 4.59 6.40
C PRO A 389 3.42 3.75 5.32
N ARG A 390 4.74 3.89 5.21
CA ARG A 390 5.59 3.09 4.32
C ARG A 390 6.65 2.35 5.13
N GLU A 391 6.89 1.13 4.72
CA GLU A 391 7.82 0.21 5.37
C GLU A 391 9.18 0.21 4.66
N TYR A 392 10.25 0.18 5.46
CA TYR A 392 11.63 0.12 5.00
C TYR A 392 12.41 -0.90 5.84
N SER A 393 13.11 -1.82 5.20
CA SER A 393 14.03 -2.71 5.91
C SER A 393 15.10 -1.88 6.62
N ILE A 394 15.31 -2.15 7.91
CA ILE A 394 16.32 -1.46 8.70
C ILE A 394 17.71 -1.89 8.21
N SER A 395 18.58 -0.91 7.98
CA SER A 395 19.93 -1.12 7.45
C SER A 395 21.06 -0.93 8.47
N SER A 396 20.72 -0.78 9.75
CA SER A 396 21.64 -0.75 10.89
C SER A 396 21.41 -1.91 11.86
N SER A 397 22.43 -2.23 12.65
CA SER A 397 22.28 -3.08 13.83
C SER A 397 22.31 -2.26 15.12
N SER A 398 21.37 -2.48 16.04
CA SER A 398 21.39 -1.86 17.38
C SER A 398 22.62 -2.21 18.21
N ARG A 399 23.39 -3.25 17.84
CA ARG A 399 24.67 -3.56 18.49
C ARG A 399 25.79 -2.57 18.14
N MET A 400 25.71 -1.98 16.96
CA MET A 400 26.66 -0.98 16.45
C MET A 400 26.11 0.44 16.60
N HIS A 401 24.80 0.59 16.47
CA HIS A 401 24.07 1.86 16.45
C HIS A 401 22.86 1.76 17.41
N PRO A 402 23.06 1.81 18.74
CA PRO A 402 22.01 1.51 19.72
C PRO A 402 20.81 2.46 19.62
N ASP A 403 21.06 3.74 19.32
CA ASP A 403 20.05 4.80 19.32
C ASP A 403 19.72 5.29 17.90
N GLU A 404 20.09 4.53 16.85
CA GLU A 404 19.90 4.96 15.46
C GLU A 404 19.17 3.93 14.60
N VAL A 405 18.14 4.39 13.89
CA VAL A 405 17.48 3.64 12.83
C VAL A 405 18.04 4.11 11.50
N HIS A 406 18.63 3.19 10.73
CA HIS A 406 19.11 3.48 9.38
C HIS A 406 18.17 2.83 8.37
N ILE A 407 17.91 3.51 7.26
CA ILE A 407 17.18 2.94 6.13
C ILE A 407 17.97 3.13 4.83
N THR A 408 17.77 2.22 3.88
CA THR A 408 18.28 2.37 2.51
C THR A 408 17.10 2.46 1.55
N ALA A 409 16.85 3.63 0.98
CA ALA A 409 15.65 3.88 0.21
C ALA A 409 15.99 4.35 -1.22
N ALA A 410 15.40 3.69 -2.22
CA ALA A 410 15.38 4.21 -3.58
C ALA A 410 14.30 5.27 -3.69
N MET A 411 14.68 6.49 -4.08
CA MET A 411 13.73 7.56 -4.35
C MET A 411 12.99 7.25 -5.65
N VAL A 412 11.67 7.09 -5.54
CA VAL A 412 10.79 6.81 -6.67
C VAL A 412 10.55 8.09 -7.43
N GLU A 413 11.13 8.17 -8.62
CA GLU A 413 10.90 9.20 -9.61
C GLU A 413 10.74 8.55 -10.99
N TYR A 414 9.68 8.90 -11.71
CA TYR A 414 9.45 8.42 -13.07
C TYR A 414 8.79 9.49 -13.92
N ARG A 415 9.03 9.42 -15.23
CA ARG A 415 8.38 10.30 -16.20
C ARG A 415 7.19 9.58 -16.81
N THR A 416 6.10 10.32 -16.99
CA THR A 416 4.94 9.85 -17.75
C THR A 416 4.89 10.63 -19.07
N ASN A 417 3.80 10.49 -19.82
CA ASN A 417 3.51 11.37 -20.96
C ASN A 417 3.25 12.83 -20.55
N LEU A 418 3.15 13.12 -19.25
CA LEU A 418 3.08 14.47 -18.71
C LEU A 418 4.48 15.04 -18.47
N THR A 419 4.58 16.37 -18.56
CA THR A 419 5.84 17.11 -18.46
C THR A 419 6.48 17.02 -17.07
N THR A 420 5.66 17.06 -16.01
CA THR A 420 6.11 17.00 -14.62
C THR A 420 6.48 15.57 -14.21
N PRO A 421 7.70 15.30 -13.73
CA PRO A 421 8.07 14.00 -13.17
C PRO A 421 7.17 13.63 -11.99
N ARG A 422 6.84 12.34 -11.90
CA ARG A 422 6.05 11.78 -10.80
C ARG A 422 6.97 11.25 -9.73
N LEU A 423 6.67 11.62 -8.49
CA LEU A 423 7.39 11.19 -7.30
C LEU A 423 6.48 10.32 -6.45
N GLY A 424 7.03 9.25 -5.89
CA GLY A 424 6.35 8.51 -4.83
C GLY A 424 6.16 9.40 -3.59
N VAL A 425 5.07 9.21 -2.84
CA VAL A 425 4.72 10.04 -1.67
C VAL A 425 5.87 10.17 -0.68
N CYS A 426 6.40 9.05 -0.17
CA CYS A 426 7.54 9.10 0.74
C CYS A 426 8.82 9.63 0.09
N SER A 427 9.05 9.37 -1.20
CA SER A 427 10.23 9.89 -1.89
C SER A 427 10.17 11.41 -2.06
N ARG A 428 8.98 11.96 -2.32
CA ARG A 428 8.74 13.41 -2.36
C ARG A 428 8.99 14.07 -1.01
N TRP A 429 8.73 13.36 0.08
CA TRP A 429 8.95 13.85 1.43
C TRP A 429 10.41 13.67 1.90
N LEU A 430 10.98 12.47 1.79
CA LEU A 430 12.33 12.13 2.27
C LEU A 430 13.45 12.77 1.45
N ALA A 431 13.31 12.89 0.13
CA ALA A 431 14.38 13.43 -0.71
C ALA A 431 14.75 14.89 -0.40
N PRO A 432 13.80 15.81 -0.15
CA PRO A 432 14.13 17.18 0.27
C PRO A 432 14.21 17.36 1.79
N LEU A 433 14.01 16.31 2.60
CA LEU A 433 13.91 16.45 4.06
C LEU A 433 15.26 16.92 4.66
N PRO A 434 15.31 18.09 5.32
CA PRO A 434 16.56 18.62 5.86
C PRO A 434 16.99 17.87 7.13
N ILE A 435 18.30 17.79 7.34
CA ILE A 435 18.89 17.30 8.58
C ILE A 435 18.36 18.14 9.76
N GLY A 436 18.05 17.49 10.88
CA GLY A 436 17.41 18.10 12.05
C GLY A 436 15.88 18.01 12.04
N SER A 437 15.27 17.52 10.94
CA SER A 437 13.82 17.31 10.90
C SER A 437 13.38 16.21 11.87
N SER A 438 12.34 16.51 12.63
CA SER A 438 11.62 15.55 13.46
C SER A 438 10.81 14.58 12.61
N VAL A 439 10.97 13.28 12.86
CA VAL A 439 10.30 12.22 12.10
C VAL A 439 9.63 11.20 13.04
N SER A 440 8.40 10.82 12.71
CA SER A 440 7.70 9.71 13.36
C SER A 440 8.13 8.41 12.70
N ILE A 441 8.78 7.56 13.48
CA ILE A 441 9.15 6.21 13.08
C ILE A 441 8.44 5.26 14.03
N ASP A 442 7.96 4.15 13.54
CA ASP A 442 7.66 2.97 14.36
C ASP A 442 8.55 1.83 13.88
N VAL A 443 8.84 0.87 14.76
CA VAL A 443 9.58 -0.34 14.39
C VAL A 443 8.66 -1.53 14.51
N ARG A 444 8.45 -2.21 13.39
CA ARG A 444 7.72 -3.47 13.32
C ARG A 444 8.71 -4.62 13.38
N LYS A 445 8.41 -5.61 14.23
CA LYS A 445 9.23 -6.82 14.31
C LYS A 445 9.20 -7.58 12.99
N GLY A 446 10.38 -7.93 12.51
CA GLY A 446 10.56 -8.77 11.34
C GLY A 446 10.29 -10.23 11.63
N ASN A 447 10.20 -11.02 10.56
CA ASN A 447 10.06 -12.48 10.66
C ASN A 447 11.41 -13.20 10.64
N TRP A 448 12.51 -12.45 10.58
CA TRP A 448 13.84 -13.06 10.49
C TRP A 448 14.35 -13.54 11.84
N THR A 449 14.86 -14.76 11.85
CA THR A 449 15.56 -15.37 12.98
C THR A 449 17.03 -15.47 12.66
N LEU A 450 17.90 -15.05 13.58
CA LEU A 450 19.35 -15.11 13.40
C LEU A 450 19.94 -16.32 14.12
N PRO A 451 20.89 -17.05 13.52
CA PRO A 451 21.61 -18.11 14.19
C PRO A 451 22.68 -17.55 15.15
N PRO A 452 23.34 -18.41 15.96
CA PRO A 452 24.55 -18.04 16.70
C PRO A 452 25.62 -17.40 15.81
N CYS A 453 26.45 -16.52 16.37
CA CYS A 453 27.43 -15.76 15.59
C CYS A 453 28.54 -16.64 14.96
N GLU A 454 28.62 -17.93 15.28
CA GLU A 454 29.55 -18.90 14.69
C GLU A 454 29.03 -19.53 13.39
N THR A 455 27.71 -19.48 13.15
CA THR A 455 27.08 -20.15 12.01
C THR A 455 27.28 -19.37 10.71
N PRO A 456 27.88 -19.94 9.65
CA PRO A 456 28.09 -19.23 8.39
C PRO A 456 26.79 -18.71 7.77
N LEU A 457 26.83 -17.52 7.16
CA LEU A 457 25.66 -16.92 6.51
C LEU A 457 25.87 -16.71 5.01
N ILE A 458 24.84 -17.03 4.23
CA ILE A 458 24.73 -16.73 2.81
C ILE A 458 23.72 -15.58 2.68
N LEU A 459 24.19 -14.41 2.25
CA LEU A 459 23.40 -13.19 2.10
C LEU A 459 23.21 -12.90 0.62
N ILE A 460 21.97 -12.77 0.15
CA ILE A 460 21.66 -12.62 -1.27
C ILE A 460 20.80 -11.37 -1.43
N ALA A 461 21.33 -10.34 -2.10
CA ALA A 461 20.68 -9.03 -2.19
C ALA A 461 20.67 -8.47 -3.61
N GLY A 462 19.51 -7.95 -4.04
CA GLY A 462 19.38 -7.15 -5.25
C GLY A 462 19.05 -5.69 -4.93
N GLY A 463 19.88 -4.74 -5.39
CA GLY A 463 19.65 -3.30 -5.20
C GLY A 463 19.43 -2.91 -3.73
N THR A 464 18.30 -2.29 -3.41
CA THR A 464 17.95 -1.90 -2.03
C THR A 464 17.76 -3.10 -1.08
N GLY A 465 17.67 -4.33 -1.60
CA GLY A 465 17.79 -5.57 -0.81
C GLY A 465 19.06 -5.69 0.03
N ILE A 466 20.06 -4.83 -0.20
CA ILE A 466 21.25 -4.73 0.64
C ILE A 466 20.94 -4.23 2.06
N ALA A 467 19.82 -3.53 2.27
CA ALA A 467 19.47 -2.91 3.54
C ALA A 467 19.53 -3.89 4.73
N PRO A 468 18.70 -4.95 4.79
CA PRO A 468 18.74 -5.87 5.92
C PRO A 468 20.05 -6.68 5.97
N MET A 469 20.73 -6.87 4.83
CA MET A 469 22.05 -7.53 4.81
C MET A 469 23.12 -6.70 5.52
N ARG A 470 23.11 -5.37 5.34
CA ARG A 470 24.00 -4.45 6.05
C ARG A 470 23.80 -4.56 7.56
N ALA A 471 22.55 -4.64 8.01
CA ALA A 471 22.22 -4.85 9.43
C ALA A 471 22.77 -6.20 9.95
N ILE A 472 22.61 -7.30 9.21
CA ILE A 472 23.18 -8.62 9.57
C ILE A 472 24.71 -8.57 9.67
N ILE A 473 25.37 -7.93 8.69
CA ILE A 473 26.83 -7.79 8.65
C ILE A 473 27.34 -7.07 9.91
N GLN A 474 26.66 -6.00 10.32
CA GLN A 474 26.96 -5.22 11.52
C GLN A 474 26.70 -5.98 12.84
N HIS A 475 25.70 -6.87 12.88
CA HIS A 475 25.22 -7.48 14.12
C HIS A 475 26.19 -8.51 14.75
N CYS A 476 26.86 -9.31 13.92
CA CYS A 476 27.89 -10.26 14.35
C CYS A 476 29.12 -10.11 13.45
N PRO A 477 30.00 -9.11 13.64
CA PRO A 477 31.11 -8.85 12.72
C PRO A 477 32.06 -10.04 12.53
N THR A 478 32.16 -10.93 13.51
CA THR A 478 33.04 -12.12 13.53
C THR A 478 32.51 -13.32 12.74
N ASN A 479 31.19 -13.37 12.49
CA ASN A 479 30.55 -14.47 11.76
C ASN A 479 31.05 -14.53 10.29
N PRO A 480 31.42 -15.72 9.74
CA PRO A 480 31.70 -15.89 8.32
C PRO A 480 30.46 -15.61 7.44
N LYS A 481 30.50 -14.53 6.65
CA LYS A 481 29.39 -14.10 5.79
C LYS A 481 29.81 -14.08 4.32
N PHE A 482 28.92 -14.57 3.46
CA PHE A 482 29.10 -14.58 2.02
C PHE A 482 27.98 -13.77 1.38
N LEU A 483 28.28 -12.54 0.98
CA LEU A 483 27.32 -11.63 0.33
C LEU A 483 27.39 -11.78 -1.19
N PHE A 484 26.25 -12.09 -1.79
CA PHE A 484 26.00 -12.08 -3.23
C PHE A 484 25.13 -10.90 -3.56
N PHE A 485 25.72 -9.87 -4.16
CA PHE A 485 25.06 -8.60 -4.43
C PHE A 485 24.88 -8.35 -5.94
N GLY A 486 23.67 -7.97 -6.34
CA GLY A 486 23.33 -7.62 -7.71
C GLY A 486 22.87 -6.18 -7.84
N CYS A 487 23.44 -5.45 -8.80
CA CYS A 487 23.03 -4.09 -9.15
C CYS A 487 23.04 -3.90 -10.68
N ARG A 488 22.84 -2.68 -11.18
CA ARG A 488 22.88 -2.40 -12.62
C ARG A 488 24.32 -2.22 -13.09
N TYR A 489 25.08 -1.35 -12.43
CA TYR A 489 26.45 -1.00 -12.79
C TYR A 489 27.33 -0.89 -11.54
N LEU A 490 28.36 -1.72 -11.42
CA LEU A 490 29.19 -1.75 -10.20
C LEU A 490 29.86 -0.40 -9.88
N GLU A 491 30.11 0.41 -10.91
CA GLU A 491 30.66 1.76 -10.75
C GLU A 491 29.66 2.75 -10.15
N HIS A 492 28.35 2.56 -10.37
CA HIS A 492 27.33 3.57 -10.08
C HIS A 492 26.39 3.22 -8.92
N ASP A 493 26.08 1.94 -8.75
CA ASP A 493 25.09 1.47 -7.79
C ASP A 493 25.55 0.26 -6.96
N PHE A 494 26.86 0.09 -6.78
CA PHE A 494 27.40 -0.79 -5.74
C PHE A 494 27.28 -0.13 -4.35
N HIS A 495 26.09 -0.28 -3.75
CA HIS A 495 25.74 0.32 -2.47
C HIS A 495 26.73 -0.04 -1.35
N TYR A 496 27.13 0.98 -0.58
CA TYR A 496 28.04 0.89 0.57
C TYR A 496 29.41 0.25 0.29
N ARG A 497 29.88 0.29 -0.96
CA ARG A 497 31.17 -0.28 -1.40
C ARG A 497 32.34 0.01 -0.44
N ASP A 498 32.40 1.23 0.08
CA ASP A 498 33.50 1.71 0.92
C ASP A 498 33.42 1.23 2.38
N GLU A 499 32.26 0.70 2.81
CA GLU A 499 32.09 0.16 4.16
C GLU A 499 32.58 -1.28 4.27
N TRP A 500 32.46 -2.05 3.18
CA TRP A 500 32.72 -3.49 3.16
C TRP A 500 34.12 -3.92 3.62
N PRO A 501 35.22 -3.23 3.27
CA PRO A 501 36.56 -3.60 3.74
C PRO A 501 36.73 -3.59 5.28
N ARG A 502 35.80 -3.00 6.02
CA ARG A 502 35.83 -2.94 7.49
C ARG A 502 35.41 -4.24 8.16
N TYR A 503 34.85 -5.19 7.42
CA TYR A 503 34.32 -6.45 7.96
C TYR A 503 35.18 -7.63 7.47
N PRO A 504 36.20 -8.07 8.23
CA PRO A 504 37.16 -9.07 7.75
C PRO A 504 36.55 -10.47 7.55
N ALA A 505 35.45 -10.79 8.22
CA ALA A 505 34.72 -12.05 8.05
C ALA A 505 33.70 -12.02 6.89
N LEU A 506 33.66 -10.94 6.10
CA LEU A 506 32.76 -10.78 4.96
C LEU A 506 33.49 -11.07 3.65
N THR A 507 33.00 -12.08 2.93
CA THR A 507 33.36 -12.33 1.53
C THR A 507 32.25 -11.80 0.63
N ILE A 508 32.58 -10.99 -0.37
CA ILE A 508 31.59 -10.40 -1.28
C ILE A 508 31.84 -10.86 -2.71
N ALA A 509 30.78 -11.33 -3.35
CA ALA A 509 30.67 -11.46 -4.79
C ALA A 509 29.63 -10.44 -5.26
N ALA A 510 29.98 -9.58 -6.22
CA ALA A 510 29.08 -8.57 -6.75
C ALA A 510 28.98 -8.66 -8.28
N LEU A 511 27.82 -8.31 -8.82
CA LEU A 511 27.52 -8.39 -10.25
C LEU A 511 26.74 -7.16 -10.72
N GLY A 512 27.28 -6.42 -11.69
CA GLY A 512 26.56 -5.40 -12.44
C GLY A 512 25.85 -6.04 -13.63
N SER A 513 24.52 -6.11 -13.58
CA SER A 513 23.68 -6.74 -14.59
C SER A 513 23.78 -6.09 -15.98
N ARG A 514 24.28 -4.85 -16.07
CA ARG A 514 24.42 -4.05 -17.29
C ARG A 514 25.86 -3.57 -17.55
N ASP A 515 26.85 -4.04 -16.80
CA ASP A 515 28.27 -3.63 -16.96
C ASP A 515 28.81 -3.94 -18.37
N LEU A 516 28.27 -4.97 -19.04
CA LEU A 516 28.65 -5.36 -20.40
C LEU A 516 27.54 -5.04 -21.40
N PRO A 517 27.85 -4.45 -22.57
CA PRO A 517 26.86 -4.20 -23.62
C PRO A 517 26.09 -5.46 -24.01
N GLY A 518 24.76 -5.39 -24.03
CA GLY A 518 23.88 -6.51 -24.39
C GLY A 518 23.73 -7.59 -23.31
N ALA A 519 24.49 -7.54 -22.22
CA ALA A 519 24.34 -8.48 -21.12
C ALA A 519 23.16 -8.11 -20.22
N ARG A 520 22.44 -9.14 -19.75
CA ARG A 520 21.49 -9.07 -18.63
C ARG A 520 21.86 -10.18 -17.67
N LYS A 521 23.03 -10.05 -17.03
CA LYS A 521 23.46 -11.05 -16.07
C LYS A 521 22.61 -10.93 -14.82
N HIS A 522 22.16 -12.06 -14.31
CA HIS A 522 21.28 -12.15 -13.16
C HIS A 522 22.04 -12.75 -11.97
N LEU A 523 21.51 -12.53 -10.77
CA LEU A 523 22.17 -12.92 -9.52
C LEU A 523 22.39 -14.45 -9.40
N ASP A 524 21.56 -15.24 -10.09
CA ASP A 524 21.73 -16.69 -10.23
C ASP A 524 23.04 -17.08 -10.91
N GLU A 525 23.51 -16.33 -11.91
CA GLU A 525 24.80 -16.60 -12.54
C GLU A 525 25.94 -16.48 -11.53
N LEU A 526 25.89 -15.47 -10.66
CA LEU A 526 26.86 -15.27 -9.60
C LEU A 526 26.86 -16.44 -8.61
N LEU A 527 25.68 -16.95 -8.25
CA LEU A 527 25.55 -18.12 -7.39
C LEU A 527 26.09 -19.39 -8.08
N ARG A 528 25.75 -19.64 -9.35
CA ARG A 528 26.26 -20.80 -10.10
C ARG A 528 27.78 -20.82 -10.19
N ARG A 529 28.41 -19.67 -10.43
CA ARG A 529 29.89 -19.53 -10.45
C ARG A 529 30.52 -19.90 -9.11
N ASN A 530 29.78 -19.78 -8.02
CA ASN A 530 30.20 -20.10 -6.66
C ASN A 530 29.53 -21.37 -6.11
N GLY A 531 29.00 -22.23 -6.99
CA GLY A 531 28.13 -23.34 -6.62
C GLY A 531 28.74 -24.33 -5.64
N GLU A 532 29.99 -24.74 -5.84
CA GLU A 532 30.68 -25.66 -4.93
C GLU A 532 30.83 -25.10 -3.50
N MET A 533 31.18 -23.81 -3.39
CA MET A 533 31.27 -23.13 -2.10
C MET A 533 29.90 -23.06 -1.43
N LEU A 534 28.86 -22.66 -2.17
CA LEU A 534 27.49 -22.58 -1.65
C LEU A 534 26.99 -23.93 -1.17
N LYS A 535 27.22 -24.99 -1.96
CA LYS A 535 26.85 -26.36 -1.61
C LYS A 535 27.50 -26.79 -0.30
N LYS A 536 28.79 -26.53 -0.13
CA LYS A 536 29.53 -26.81 1.11
C LYS A 536 28.94 -26.04 2.30
N LEU A 537 28.72 -24.73 2.17
CA LEU A 537 28.14 -23.91 3.24
C LEU A 537 26.74 -24.41 3.65
N LEU A 538 25.90 -24.76 2.68
CA LEU A 538 24.56 -25.31 2.94
C LEU A 538 24.63 -26.64 3.71
N GLN A 539 25.61 -27.50 3.40
CA GLN A 539 25.88 -28.75 4.14
C GLN A 539 26.39 -28.50 5.56
N GLU A 540 27.18 -27.44 5.77
CA GLU A 540 27.69 -27.01 7.08
C GLU A 540 26.65 -26.32 7.98
N GLY A 541 25.39 -26.24 7.54
CA GLY A 541 24.33 -25.65 8.35
C GLY A 541 24.10 -24.15 8.11
N ALA A 542 24.69 -23.57 7.06
CA ALA A 542 24.55 -22.13 6.80
C ALA A 542 23.09 -21.68 6.67
N TYR A 543 22.84 -20.45 7.11
CA TYR A 543 21.56 -19.76 6.93
C TYR A 543 21.61 -18.91 5.66
N VAL A 544 20.50 -18.86 4.94
CA VAL A 544 20.34 -18.14 3.68
C VAL A 544 19.32 -17.04 3.86
N TYR A 545 19.73 -15.80 3.62
CA TYR A 545 18.85 -14.63 3.62
C TYR A 545 18.77 -14.05 2.21
N VAL A 546 17.55 -13.83 1.72
CA VAL A 546 17.31 -13.27 0.39
C VAL A 546 16.49 -11.98 0.52
N ALA A 547 16.97 -10.87 -0.03
CA ALA A 547 16.19 -9.63 -0.06
C ALA A 547 16.27 -8.85 -1.38
N GLY A 548 15.15 -8.22 -1.75
CA GLY A 548 15.03 -7.36 -2.94
C GLY A 548 13.71 -7.52 -3.68
N ASN A 549 13.75 -7.49 -5.02
CA ASN A 549 12.55 -7.58 -5.85
C ASN A 549 11.79 -8.91 -5.67
N SER A 550 10.46 -8.89 -5.72
CA SER A 550 9.56 -10.05 -5.54
C SER A 550 9.85 -11.26 -6.45
N LYS A 551 10.53 -11.08 -7.58
CA LYS A 551 10.93 -12.18 -8.49
C LYS A 551 12.21 -12.89 -8.06
N LEU A 552 13.04 -12.26 -7.23
CA LEU A 552 14.32 -12.81 -6.80
C LEU A 552 14.17 -14.14 -6.02
N PRO A 553 13.26 -14.26 -5.04
CA PRO A 553 13.04 -15.51 -4.28
C PRO A 553 12.91 -16.76 -5.15
N ALA A 554 12.02 -16.74 -6.15
CA ALA A 554 11.76 -17.88 -7.04
C ALA A 554 13.02 -18.25 -7.84
N LEU A 555 13.75 -17.25 -8.33
CA LEU A 555 15.02 -17.45 -9.02
C LEU A 555 16.04 -18.14 -8.10
N ILE A 556 16.22 -17.66 -6.87
CA ILE A 556 17.19 -18.23 -5.92
C ILE A 556 16.82 -19.66 -5.53
N LYS A 557 15.55 -19.94 -5.23
CA LYS A 557 15.10 -21.30 -4.93
C LYS A 557 15.45 -22.25 -6.08
N LYS A 558 15.18 -21.86 -7.33
CA LYS A 558 15.56 -22.63 -8.53
C LYS A 558 17.07 -22.85 -8.61
N THR A 559 17.87 -21.82 -8.37
CA THR A 559 19.33 -21.92 -8.43
C THR A 559 19.90 -22.82 -7.33
N ILE A 560 19.33 -22.83 -6.13
CA ILE A 560 19.71 -23.76 -5.06
C ILE A 560 19.48 -25.21 -5.52
N VAL A 561 18.34 -25.51 -6.15
CA VAL A 561 18.06 -26.85 -6.69
C VAL A 561 19.10 -27.24 -7.74
N GLU A 562 19.42 -26.33 -8.68
CA GLU A 562 20.42 -26.56 -9.73
C GLU A 562 21.82 -26.83 -9.15
N ILE A 563 22.26 -26.10 -8.13
CA ILE A 563 23.59 -26.23 -7.53
C ILE A 563 23.70 -27.51 -6.68
N THR A 564 22.63 -27.87 -5.98
CA THR A 564 22.65 -28.97 -5.01
C THR A 564 22.16 -30.30 -5.57
N ASN A 565 21.47 -30.28 -6.71
CA ASN A 565 20.71 -31.40 -7.27
C ASN A 565 19.66 -31.98 -6.30
N ASP A 566 19.14 -31.17 -5.38
CA ASP A 566 18.09 -31.54 -4.44
C ASP A 566 16.85 -30.65 -4.60
N PRO A 567 15.76 -31.14 -5.23
CA PRO A 567 14.55 -30.35 -5.46
C PRO A 567 13.79 -30.03 -4.16
N ASN A 568 13.99 -30.79 -3.09
CA ASN A 568 13.29 -30.60 -1.82
C ASN A 568 14.03 -29.65 -0.86
N LEU A 569 15.30 -29.35 -1.14
CA LEU A 569 16.14 -28.59 -0.24
C LEU A 569 15.61 -27.18 0.06
N PRO A 570 15.15 -26.36 -0.91
CA PRO A 570 14.63 -25.03 -0.58
C PRO A 570 13.43 -25.08 0.38
N ALA A 571 12.49 -26.00 0.14
CA ALA A 571 11.33 -26.19 1.01
C ALA A 571 11.74 -26.67 2.41
N LYS A 572 12.73 -27.56 2.50
CA LYS A 572 13.31 -28.00 3.77
C LYS A 572 13.97 -26.83 4.51
N LEU A 573 14.81 -26.05 3.84
CA LEU A 573 15.48 -24.89 4.43
C LEU A 573 14.48 -23.85 4.93
N THR A 574 13.42 -23.56 4.16
CA THR A 574 12.36 -22.63 4.61
C THR A 574 11.63 -23.16 5.84
N ARG A 575 11.26 -24.44 5.86
CA ARG A 575 10.62 -25.08 7.02
C ARG A 575 11.52 -25.08 8.27
N ASP A 576 12.82 -25.24 8.08
CA ASP A 576 13.81 -25.24 9.15
C ASP A 576 14.25 -23.81 9.55
N ASN A 577 13.61 -22.76 9.01
CA ASN A 577 14.00 -21.34 9.17
C ASN A 577 15.44 -21.03 8.74
N ARG A 578 16.02 -21.83 7.86
CA ARG A 578 17.37 -21.64 7.29
C ARG A 578 17.36 -20.95 5.92
N LEU A 579 16.22 -20.82 5.26
CA LEU A 579 16.03 -19.96 4.09
C LEU A 579 14.93 -18.95 4.39
N GLN A 580 15.32 -17.70 4.55
CA GLN A 580 14.44 -16.61 4.98
C GLN A 580 14.47 -15.49 3.94
N ILE A 581 13.30 -14.91 3.67
CA ILE A 581 13.08 -14.09 2.49
C ILE A 581 12.37 -12.80 2.89
N GLU A 582 12.83 -11.68 2.37
CA GLU A 582 12.17 -10.37 2.47
C GLU A 582 12.15 -9.73 1.09
N ALA A 583 11.00 -9.74 0.43
CA ALA A 583 10.88 -9.25 -0.94
C ALA A 583 9.70 -8.29 -1.10
N TRP A 584 9.83 -7.36 -2.04
CA TRP A 584 8.84 -6.33 -2.34
C TRP A 584 8.84 -5.98 -3.83
N SER A 585 7.80 -5.28 -4.29
CA SER A 585 7.58 -4.89 -5.68
C SER A 585 7.64 -3.38 -5.88
#